data_AF-A0A2M8IT06-F1
#
_entry.id   AF-A0A2M8IT06-F1
#
_cell.length_a   1.000
_cell.length_b   1.000
_cell.length_c   1.000
_cell.angle_alpha   90.00
_cell.angle_beta   90.00
_cell.angle_gamma   90.00
#
_symmetry.space_group_name_H-M   'P 1'
#
loop_
_entity.id
_entity.type
_entity.pdbx_description
1 polymer ?
#
loop_
_entity_poly.entity_id
_entity_poly.type
_entity_poly.pdbx_seq_one_letter_code
_entity_poly.pdbx_strand_id
1 'polypeptide(L)'
;AALRELAAKAPDAIARLKGIGLSGQMHGATLLDEAGAVLRPCLLWNDTRSHDQAARLDELPAFRALSGNIVFPGFTAPKVLWVAEHEPEIFARTAKVLLPKDYLSYWLTGRMVSDMSDSAGTAWLDVGKRAWSPELLQHSGMRDDQMPELLEGTGLVGPLRGDLAAELGLPDGVQVVAGGGDNAASACGAPAISPACRARCILSAPISCTALNG
;
A
#
# COMPACT_ATOMS: atom_id res chain seq x y z
N ALA A 1 -0.88 -14.29 15.23
CA ALA A 1 -1.23 -15.72 15.22
C ALA A 1 -0.45 -16.49 14.14
N ALA A 2 -0.63 -16.17 12.86
CA ALA A 2 -0.01 -16.93 11.75
C ALA A 2 1.53 -17.07 11.81
N LEU A 3 2.28 -15.99 12.11
CA LEU A 3 3.74 -16.07 12.19
C LEU A 3 4.23 -16.99 13.32
N ARG A 4 3.58 -16.95 14.50
CA ARG A 4 3.89 -17.87 15.60
C ARG A 4 3.57 -19.32 15.25
N GLU A 5 2.46 -19.53 14.56
CA GLU A 5 2.08 -20.86 14.08
C GLU A 5 3.10 -21.41 13.07
N LEU A 6 3.58 -20.57 12.16
CA LEU A 6 4.64 -20.94 11.22
C LEU A 6 5.96 -21.26 11.95
N ALA A 7 6.34 -20.44 12.93
CA ALA A 7 7.49 -20.68 13.82
C ALA A 7 7.40 -22.04 14.52
N ALA A 8 6.21 -22.39 15.04
CA ALA A 8 5.98 -23.67 15.70
C ALA A 8 5.99 -24.86 14.73
N LYS A 9 5.46 -24.71 13.51
CA LYS A 9 5.35 -25.80 12.52
C LYS A 9 6.65 -26.09 11.77
N ALA A 10 7.53 -25.09 11.61
CA ALA A 10 8.74 -25.22 10.80
C ALA A 10 9.96 -24.53 11.44
N PRO A 11 10.38 -24.95 12.65
CA PRO A 11 11.43 -24.27 13.42
C PRO A 11 12.78 -24.20 12.67
N ASP A 12 13.19 -25.26 11.99
CA ASP A 12 14.46 -25.29 11.24
C ASP A 12 14.45 -24.34 10.02
N ALA A 13 13.29 -24.17 9.37
CA ALA A 13 13.14 -23.23 8.27
C ALA A 13 13.16 -21.79 8.79
N ILE A 14 12.50 -21.55 9.92
CA ILE A 14 12.41 -20.24 10.57
C ILE A 14 13.76 -19.78 11.10
N ALA A 15 14.58 -20.68 11.64
CA ALA A 15 15.96 -20.39 12.04
C ALA A 15 16.83 -19.87 10.86
N ARG A 16 16.45 -20.20 9.62
CA ARG A 16 17.13 -19.75 8.40
C ARG A 16 16.44 -18.56 7.73
N LEU A 17 15.35 -18.03 8.28
CA LEU A 17 14.62 -16.90 7.72
C LEU A 17 15.56 -15.68 7.63
N LYS A 18 15.63 -15.08 6.43
CA LYS A 18 16.44 -13.87 6.17
C LYS A 18 15.60 -12.66 5.79
N GLY A 19 14.43 -12.89 5.21
CA GLY A 19 13.61 -11.85 4.63
C GLY A 19 12.12 -12.14 4.76
N ILE A 20 11.33 -11.09 4.94
CA ILE A 20 9.87 -11.08 4.89
C ILE A 20 9.45 -10.13 3.77
N GLY A 21 8.69 -10.64 2.80
CA GLY A 21 7.98 -9.83 1.81
C GLY A 21 6.51 -9.72 2.17
N LEU A 22 5.92 -8.55 1.91
CA LEU A 22 4.53 -8.29 2.22
C LEU A 22 3.70 -8.19 0.94
N SER A 23 2.48 -8.71 1.02
CA SER A 23 1.43 -8.51 0.03
C SER A 23 0.14 -8.17 0.76
N GLY A 24 -0.66 -7.28 0.21
CA GLY A 24 -1.91 -6.86 0.84
C GLY A 24 -2.91 -6.32 -0.16
N GLN A 25 -4.16 -6.29 0.29
CA GLN A 25 -5.24 -5.66 -0.48
C GLN A 25 -4.89 -4.18 -0.73
N MET A 26 -5.08 -3.76 -1.98
CA MET A 26 -4.75 -2.40 -2.42
C MET A 26 -5.76 -1.37 -1.91
N HIS A 27 -5.46 -0.09 -2.13
CA HIS A 27 -6.41 1.04 -2.05
C HIS A 27 -7.01 1.39 -0.67
N GLY A 28 -6.68 0.65 0.38
CA GLY A 28 -7.17 0.94 1.73
C GLY A 28 -6.61 2.27 2.26
N ALA A 29 -7.43 3.09 2.91
CA ALA A 29 -6.98 4.33 3.54
C ALA A 29 -6.87 4.18 5.07
N THR A 30 -5.66 4.03 5.59
CA THR A 30 -5.36 4.03 7.03
C THR A 30 -4.78 5.38 7.43
N LEU A 31 -5.54 6.16 8.20
CA LEU A 31 -5.15 7.50 8.64
C LEU A 31 -4.50 7.43 10.02
N LEU A 32 -3.29 7.95 10.12
CA LEU A 32 -2.50 7.97 11.35
C LEU A 32 -2.25 9.41 11.81
N ASP A 33 -2.22 9.62 13.11
CA ASP A 33 -1.75 10.89 13.71
C ASP A 33 -0.22 10.94 13.85
N GLU A 34 0.29 12.04 14.41
CA GLU A 34 1.72 12.28 14.60
C GLU A 34 2.39 11.22 15.49
N ALA A 35 1.63 10.57 16.38
CA ALA A 35 2.12 9.49 17.24
C ALA A 35 2.05 8.12 16.54
N GLY A 36 1.57 8.06 15.30
CA GLY A 36 1.35 6.81 14.56
C GLY A 36 0.10 6.07 15.00
N ALA A 37 -0.80 6.69 15.77
CA ALA A 37 -2.04 6.06 16.21
C ALA A 37 -3.12 6.13 15.13
N VAL A 38 -3.89 5.04 14.99
CA VAL A 38 -4.99 4.96 14.03
C VAL A 38 -6.12 5.88 14.44
N LEU A 39 -6.50 6.80 13.55
CA LEU A 39 -7.54 7.79 13.81
C LEU A 39 -8.96 7.27 13.62
N ARG A 40 -9.14 6.32 12.70
CA ARG A 40 -10.43 5.71 12.34
C ARG A 40 -10.25 4.36 11.65
N PRO A 41 -11.27 3.49 11.63
CA PRO A 41 -11.19 2.19 10.94
C PRO A 41 -10.83 2.35 9.45
N CYS A 42 -9.90 1.57 8.91
CA CYS A 42 -9.45 1.69 7.51
C CYS A 42 -10.63 1.69 6.51
N LEU A 43 -10.63 2.63 5.55
CA LEU A 43 -11.60 2.61 4.43
C LEU A 43 -11.11 1.65 3.34
N LEU A 44 -11.74 0.48 3.25
CA LEU A 44 -11.29 -0.62 2.39
C LEU A 44 -11.56 -0.37 0.91
N TRP A 45 -10.93 -1.15 0.02
CA TRP A 45 -11.02 -1.01 -1.44
C TRP A 45 -12.45 -1.15 -1.99
N ASN A 46 -13.30 -1.91 -1.31
CA ASN A 46 -14.69 -2.14 -1.68
C ASN A 46 -15.66 -1.11 -1.06
N ASP A 47 -15.14 -0.11 -0.34
CA ASP A 47 -15.93 1.00 0.17
C ASP A 47 -16.23 1.99 -0.96
N THR A 48 -17.50 2.32 -1.16
CA THR A 48 -17.99 3.17 -2.26
C THR A 48 -18.56 4.51 -1.77
N ARG A 49 -18.39 4.87 -0.49
CA ARG A 49 -18.99 6.08 0.09
C ARG A 49 -18.52 7.37 -0.60
N SER A 50 -17.31 7.36 -1.16
CA SER A 50 -16.64 8.51 -1.78
C SER A 50 -16.90 8.64 -3.28
N HIS A 51 -18.08 8.24 -3.76
CA HIS A 51 -18.42 8.28 -5.20
C HIS A 51 -18.50 9.70 -5.75
N ASP A 52 -19.05 10.66 -4.99
CA ASP A 52 -19.10 12.06 -5.41
C ASP A 52 -17.70 12.69 -5.50
N GLN A 53 -16.80 12.32 -4.58
CA GLN A 53 -15.41 12.76 -4.59
C GLN A 53 -14.66 12.12 -5.77
N ALA A 54 -14.87 10.82 -6.01
CA ALA A 54 -14.25 10.12 -7.12
C ALA A 54 -14.64 10.70 -8.48
N ALA A 55 -15.94 10.99 -8.69
CA ALA A 55 -16.41 11.62 -9.92
C ALA A 55 -15.75 12.99 -10.13
N ARG A 56 -15.71 13.84 -9.10
CA ARG A 56 -15.05 15.15 -9.15
C ARG A 56 -13.55 15.06 -9.45
N LEU A 57 -12.85 14.09 -8.86
CA LEU A 57 -11.42 13.90 -9.12
C LEU A 57 -11.17 13.33 -10.52
N ASP A 58 -12.03 12.45 -11.04
CA ASP A 58 -11.89 11.85 -12.37
C ASP A 58 -12.14 12.86 -13.52
N GLU A 59 -12.96 13.89 -13.27
CA GLU A 59 -13.21 14.99 -14.20
C GLU A 59 -11.95 15.85 -14.44
N LEU A 60 -10.98 15.82 -13.52
CA LEU A 60 -9.73 16.56 -13.63
C LEU A 60 -8.76 15.80 -14.55
N PRO A 61 -8.36 16.37 -15.72
CA PRO A 61 -7.51 15.67 -16.67
C PRO A 61 -6.17 15.17 -16.10
N ALA A 62 -5.64 15.88 -15.11
CA ALA A 62 -4.39 15.56 -14.43
C ALA A 62 -4.41 14.16 -13.78
N PHE A 63 -5.55 13.71 -13.22
CA PHE A 63 -5.63 12.41 -12.56
C PHE A 63 -5.35 11.27 -13.53
N ARG A 64 -6.00 11.26 -14.70
CA ARG A 64 -5.77 10.24 -15.72
C ARG A 64 -4.38 10.37 -16.36
N ALA A 65 -3.93 11.60 -16.58
CA ALA A 65 -2.63 11.86 -17.21
C ALA A 65 -1.44 11.41 -16.34
N LEU A 66 -1.51 11.63 -15.02
CA LEU A 66 -0.40 11.36 -14.10
C LEU A 66 -0.51 9.99 -13.42
N SER A 67 -1.71 9.62 -12.94
CA SER A 67 -1.91 8.33 -12.25
C SER A 67 -2.13 7.16 -13.20
N GLY A 68 -2.41 7.42 -14.48
CA GLY A 68 -2.68 6.39 -15.50
C GLY A 68 -4.00 5.63 -15.30
N ASN A 69 -4.84 6.05 -14.36
CA ASN A 69 -6.06 5.33 -13.98
C ASN A 69 -7.31 6.22 -13.99
N ILE A 70 -8.47 5.57 -14.13
CA ILE A 70 -9.77 6.14 -13.76
C ILE A 70 -9.82 6.25 -12.24
N VAL A 71 -10.35 7.34 -11.69
CA VAL A 71 -10.52 7.46 -10.24
C VAL A 71 -11.81 6.78 -9.81
N PHE A 72 -11.70 5.60 -9.20
CA PHE A 72 -12.83 4.89 -8.60
C PHE A 72 -13.01 5.28 -7.13
N PRO A 73 -14.24 5.21 -6.57
CA PRO A 73 -14.47 5.51 -5.15
C PRO A 73 -13.70 4.59 -4.21
N GLY A 74 -13.38 3.38 -4.68
CA GLY A 74 -12.55 2.42 -3.98
C GLY A 74 -11.08 2.81 -3.87
N PHE A 75 -10.61 3.90 -4.51
CA PHE A 75 -9.22 4.38 -4.42
C PHE A 75 -8.98 5.27 -3.19
N THR A 76 -7.71 5.44 -2.82
CA THR A 76 -7.34 6.15 -1.59
C THR A 76 -7.65 7.65 -1.65
N ALA A 77 -7.30 8.33 -2.74
CA ALA A 77 -7.53 9.76 -2.92
C ALA A 77 -8.97 10.22 -2.65
N PRO A 78 -10.01 9.66 -3.32
CA PRO A 78 -11.38 10.10 -3.09
C PRO A 78 -11.88 9.81 -1.67
N LYS A 79 -11.41 8.73 -1.04
CA LYS A 79 -11.76 8.40 0.36
C LYS A 79 -11.21 9.42 1.34
N VAL A 80 -9.98 9.87 1.12
CA VAL A 80 -9.36 10.87 1.99
C VAL A 80 -9.98 12.25 1.78
N LEU A 81 -10.34 12.61 0.54
CA LEU A 81 -11.15 13.79 0.27
C LEU A 81 -12.53 13.69 0.97
N TRP A 82 -13.15 12.51 0.97
CA TRP A 82 -14.42 12.30 1.69
C TRP A 82 -14.25 12.53 3.20
N VAL A 83 -13.16 12.05 3.81
CA VAL A 83 -12.84 12.31 5.22
C VAL A 83 -12.62 13.80 5.46
N ALA A 84 -11.94 14.51 4.56
CA ALA A 84 -11.77 15.97 4.67
C ALA A 84 -13.11 16.72 4.73
N GLU A 85 -14.10 16.27 3.96
CA GLU A 85 -15.42 16.91 3.87
C GLU A 85 -16.41 16.47 4.98
N HIS A 86 -16.34 15.21 5.42
CA HIS A 86 -17.34 14.63 6.34
C HIS A 86 -16.83 14.44 7.76
N GLU A 87 -15.51 14.30 7.93
CA GLU A 87 -14.84 14.05 9.21
C GLU A 87 -13.64 15.02 9.38
N PRO A 88 -13.85 16.35 9.31
CA PRO A 88 -12.76 17.33 9.22
C PRO A 88 -11.84 17.32 10.45
N GLU A 89 -12.34 16.96 11.63
CA GLU A 89 -11.52 16.81 12.84
C GLU A 89 -10.53 15.64 12.74
N ILE A 90 -10.93 14.55 12.07
CA ILE A 90 -10.02 13.42 11.80
C ILE A 90 -9.01 13.80 10.73
N PHE A 91 -9.48 14.47 9.67
CA PHE A 91 -8.60 14.94 8.60
C PHE A 91 -7.52 15.89 9.13
N ALA A 92 -7.89 16.85 9.98
CA ALA A 92 -6.96 17.80 10.58
C ALA A 92 -5.86 17.14 11.42
N ARG A 93 -6.14 15.98 12.02
CA ARG A 93 -5.17 15.19 12.81
C ARG A 93 -4.34 14.22 11.97
N THR A 94 -4.65 14.07 10.68
CA THR A 94 -3.97 13.09 9.82
C THR A 94 -2.55 13.56 9.54
N ALA A 95 -1.57 12.89 10.13
CA ALA A 95 -0.16 13.11 9.87
C ALA A 95 0.38 12.20 8.76
N LYS A 96 -0.15 10.97 8.63
CA LYS A 96 0.25 10.01 7.60
C LYS A 96 -0.91 9.18 7.07
N VAL A 97 -0.85 8.81 5.79
CA VAL A 97 -1.78 7.86 5.15
C VAL A 97 -1.02 6.63 4.70
N LEU A 98 -1.40 5.45 5.20
CA LEU A 98 -0.79 4.18 4.82
C LEU A 98 -1.82 3.23 4.19
N LEU A 99 -1.40 2.48 3.18
CA LEU A 99 -2.16 1.33 2.69
C LEU A 99 -2.11 0.20 3.72
N PRO A 100 -3.03 -0.79 3.68
CA PRO A 100 -3.07 -1.86 4.69
C PRO A 100 -1.76 -2.63 4.82
N LYS A 101 -1.08 -2.93 3.70
CA LYS A 101 0.24 -3.56 3.69
C LYS A 101 1.31 -2.67 4.33
N ASP A 102 1.28 -1.37 4.03
CA ASP A 102 2.23 -0.40 4.57
C ASP A 102 2.08 -0.22 6.08
N TYR A 103 0.85 -0.24 6.58
CA TYR A 103 0.59 -0.20 8.02
C TYR A 103 1.18 -1.42 8.74
N LEU A 104 1.06 -2.62 8.15
CA LEU A 104 1.70 -3.82 8.68
C LEU A 104 3.23 -3.72 8.63
N SER A 105 3.79 -3.20 7.53
CA SER A 105 5.22 -2.94 7.39
C SER A 105 5.73 -1.98 8.47
N TYR A 106 4.98 -0.91 8.71
CA TYR A 106 5.26 0.06 9.77
C TYR A 106 5.22 -0.59 11.15
N TRP A 107 4.22 -1.43 11.43
CA TRP A 107 4.18 -2.18 12.70
C TRP A 107 5.43 -3.05 12.89
N LEU A 108 5.85 -3.76 11.84
CA LEU A 108 7.03 -4.66 11.85
C LEU A 108 8.36 -3.92 12.00
N THR A 109 8.51 -2.75 11.38
CA THR A 109 9.82 -2.10 11.19
C THR A 109 9.97 -0.73 11.84
N GLY A 110 8.85 -0.08 12.19
CA GLY A 110 8.80 1.31 12.63
C GLY A 110 8.96 2.34 11.50
N ARG A 111 9.17 1.91 10.24
CA ARG A 111 9.31 2.81 9.08
C ARG A 111 8.03 2.89 8.26
N MET A 112 7.64 4.10 7.91
CA MET A 112 6.45 4.38 7.10
C MET A 112 6.85 4.48 5.62
N VAL A 113 6.79 3.33 4.94
CA VAL A 113 7.22 3.15 3.56
C VAL A 113 6.12 2.43 2.78
N SER A 114 5.95 2.81 1.52
CA SER A 114 5.13 2.09 0.54
C SER A 114 5.94 1.69 -0.68
N ASP A 115 5.44 0.72 -1.43
CA ASP A 115 6.02 0.32 -2.70
C ASP A 115 5.28 0.96 -3.88
N MET A 116 5.98 1.08 -5.01
CA MET A 116 5.45 1.69 -6.23
C MET A 116 4.15 1.01 -6.74
N SER A 117 4.03 -0.31 -6.62
CA SER A 117 2.88 -1.04 -7.16
C SER A 117 1.60 -0.79 -6.36
N ASP A 118 1.69 -0.78 -5.02
CA ASP A 118 0.54 -0.51 -4.16
C ASP A 118 0.19 0.98 -4.17
N SER A 119 1.21 1.85 -4.15
CA SER A 119 1.05 3.31 -4.23
C SER A 119 0.43 3.80 -5.54
N ALA A 120 0.65 3.11 -6.67
CA ALA A 120 -0.02 3.43 -7.92
C ALA A 120 -1.56 3.31 -7.83
N GLY A 121 -2.08 2.49 -6.90
CA GLY A 121 -3.50 2.35 -6.62
C GLY A 121 -4.12 3.49 -5.78
N THR A 122 -3.33 4.46 -5.32
CA THR A 122 -3.83 5.56 -4.48
C THR A 122 -4.54 6.66 -5.27
N ALA A 123 -4.22 6.78 -6.56
CA ALA A 123 -4.48 7.96 -7.41
C ALA A 123 -3.72 9.24 -7.03
N TRP A 124 -2.63 9.13 -6.24
CA TRP A 124 -1.73 10.27 -5.96
C TRP A 124 -0.33 10.12 -6.59
N LEU A 125 0.01 8.96 -7.13
CA LEU A 125 1.31 8.71 -7.74
C LEU A 125 1.36 9.25 -9.18
N ASP A 126 2.40 10.02 -9.52
CA ASP A 126 2.82 10.22 -10.90
C ASP A 126 3.54 8.93 -11.34
N VAL A 127 2.83 8.07 -12.07
CA VAL A 127 3.32 6.74 -12.45
C VAL A 127 4.52 6.85 -13.40
N GLY A 128 4.55 7.89 -14.24
CA GLY A 128 5.66 8.13 -15.16
C GLY A 128 6.94 8.54 -14.44
N LYS A 129 6.84 9.37 -13.40
CA LYS A 129 7.99 9.79 -12.59
C LYS A 129 8.32 8.86 -11.43
N ARG A 130 7.45 7.89 -11.12
CA ARG A 130 7.56 7.00 -9.96
C ARG A 130 7.72 7.78 -8.66
N ALA A 131 6.91 8.82 -8.49
CA ALA A 131 6.96 9.71 -7.34
C ALA A 131 5.55 10.19 -6.98
N TRP A 132 5.36 10.62 -5.74
CA TRP A 132 4.15 11.33 -5.36
C TRP A 132 3.98 12.57 -6.23
N SER A 133 2.74 12.84 -6.65
CA SER A 133 2.40 14.04 -7.40
C SER A 133 1.83 15.10 -6.45
N PRO A 134 2.54 16.23 -6.23
CA PRO A 134 2.02 17.33 -5.43
C PRO A 134 0.70 17.88 -5.98
N GLU A 135 0.55 17.88 -7.32
CA GLU A 135 -0.67 18.30 -8.01
C GLU A 135 -1.86 17.41 -7.63
N LEU A 136 -1.69 16.08 -7.70
CA LEU A 136 -2.77 15.14 -7.36
C LEU A 136 -3.11 15.17 -5.87
N LEU A 137 -2.10 15.30 -5.00
CA LEU A 137 -2.29 15.39 -3.55
C LEU A 137 -3.10 16.63 -3.16
N GLN A 138 -2.80 17.77 -3.77
CA GLN A 138 -3.48 19.04 -3.50
C GLN A 138 -5.00 18.95 -3.73
N HIS A 139 -5.44 18.21 -4.74
CA HIS A 139 -6.87 18.00 -5.02
C HIS A 139 -7.61 17.21 -3.95
N SER A 140 -6.91 16.48 -3.07
CA SER A 140 -7.48 15.82 -1.89
C SER A 140 -7.16 16.55 -0.58
N GLY A 141 -6.60 17.76 -0.65
CA GLY A 141 -6.16 18.53 0.52
C GLY A 141 -4.91 17.97 1.22
N MET A 142 -4.17 17.08 0.55
CA MET A 142 -3.01 16.38 1.12
C MET A 142 -1.70 17.08 0.76
N ARG A 143 -0.67 16.76 1.53
CA ARG A 143 0.71 17.22 1.34
C ARG A 143 1.68 16.05 1.21
N ASP A 144 2.81 16.28 0.57
CA ASP A 144 3.86 15.26 0.37
C ASP A 144 4.36 14.65 1.69
N ASP A 145 4.48 15.46 2.75
CA ASP A 145 4.93 15.00 4.07
C ASP A 145 3.93 14.06 4.75
N GLN A 146 2.69 13.99 4.27
CA GLN A 146 1.68 13.06 4.76
C GLN A 146 1.71 11.69 4.05
N MET A 147 2.50 11.55 2.99
CA MET A 147 2.66 10.29 2.27
C MET A 147 3.89 9.50 2.76
N PRO A 148 3.88 8.16 2.73
CA PRO A 148 5.05 7.37 3.09
C PRO A 148 6.19 7.56 2.07
N GLU A 149 7.42 7.27 2.49
CA GLU A 149 8.55 7.15 1.56
C GLU A 149 8.25 6.04 0.54
N LEU A 150 8.64 6.24 -0.73
CA LEU A 150 8.44 5.27 -1.80
C LEU A 150 9.70 4.44 -2.02
N LEU A 151 9.54 3.13 -2.10
CA LEU A 151 10.58 2.19 -2.54
C LEU A 151 10.09 1.36 -3.73
N GLU A 152 11.05 0.75 -4.43
CA GLU A 152 10.76 -0.39 -5.27
C GLU A 152 10.28 -1.58 -4.42
N GLY A 153 9.46 -2.47 -4.98
CA GLY A 153 8.92 -3.61 -4.23
C GLY A 153 9.99 -4.55 -3.64
N THR A 154 11.14 -4.63 -4.29
CA THR A 154 12.34 -5.37 -3.83
C THR A 154 13.23 -4.55 -2.89
N GLY A 155 12.91 -3.28 -2.65
CA GLY A 155 13.64 -2.37 -1.78
C GLY A 155 13.54 -2.80 -0.32
N LEU A 156 14.63 -2.56 0.42
CA LEU A 156 14.71 -2.87 1.85
C LEU A 156 14.02 -1.79 2.67
N VAL A 157 12.93 -2.17 3.36
CA VAL A 157 12.35 -1.34 4.41
C VAL A 157 13.25 -1.38 5.65
N GLY A 158 13.84 -2.53 5.96
CA GLY A 158 14.83 -2.65 7.03
C GLY A 158 14.53 -3.82 7.98
N PRO A 159 15.23 -3.90 9.11
CA PRO A 159 15.10 -5.03 10.01
C PRO A 159 13.73 -5.06 10.70
N LEU A 160 13.20 -6.27 10.88
CA LEU A 160 12.15 -6.55 11.85
C LEU A 160 12.60 -6.04 13.23
N ARG A 161 11.72 -5.32 13.93
CA ARG A 161 12.02 -4.86 15.28
C ARG A 161 12.29 -6.05 16.20
N GLY A 162 13.35 -5.94 17.02
CA GLY A 162 13.79 -7.04 17.89
C GLY A 162 12.76 -7.48 18.92
N ASP A 163 11.94 -6.56 19.44
CA ASP A 163 10.86 -6.90 20.36
C ASP A 163 9.79 -7.77 19.69
N LEU A 164 9.45 -7.47 18.44
CA LEU A 164 8.54 -8.29 17.64
C LEU A 164 9.18 -9.61 17.20
N ALA A 165 10.47 -9.62 16.87
CA ALA A 165 11.19 -10.86 16.54
C ALA A 165 11.11 -11.86 17.70
N ALA A 166 11.42 -11.40 18.92
CA ALA A 166 11.30 -12.19 20.13
C ALA A 166 9.85 -12.64 20.40
N GLU A 167 8.88 -11.73 20.30
CA GLU A 167 7.46 -12.01 20.53
C GLU A 167 6.88 -13.04 19.51
N LEU A 168 7.38 -13.04 18.28
CA LEU A 168 6.89 -13.87 17.19
C LEU A 168 7.69 -15.18 17.01
N GLY A 169 8.80 -15.35 17.74
CA GLY A 169 9.69 -16.50 17.61
C GLY A 169 10.48 -16.51 16.30
N LEU A 170 10.86 -15.34 15.80
CA LEU A 170 11.62 -15.15 14.57
C LEU A 170 13.07 -14.77 14.89
N PRO A 171 14.04 -15.08 14.01
CA PRO A 171 15.42 -14.66 14.20
C PRO A 171 15.56 -13.14 14.23
N ASP A 172 16.52 -12.65 15.02
CA ASP A 172 16.92 -11.24 14.97
C ASP A 172 17.52 -10.89 13.60
N GLY A 173 17.32 -9.64 13.18
CA GLY A 173 17.91 -9.10 11.96
C GLY A 173 17.25 -9.56 10.65
N VAL A 174 16.13 -10.29 10.71
CA VAL A 174 15.28 -10.59 9.54
C VAL A 174 14.92 -9.27 8.84
N GLN A 175 15.19 -9.18 7.54
CA GLN A 175 14.90 -7.99 6.75
C GLN A 175 13.45 -8.00 6.27
N VAL A 176 12.81 -6.84 6.23
CA VAL A 176 11.51 -6.63 5.59
C VAL A 176 11.73 -5.86 4.30
N VAL A 177 11.18 -6.37 3.20
CA VAL A 177 11.15 -5.68 1.90
C VAL A 177 9.80 -4.99 1.68
N ALA A 178 9.76 -3.99 0.81
CA ALA A 178 8.58 -3.16 0.61
C ALA A 178 7.36 -3.98 0.16
N GLY A 179 7.59 -5.00 -0.68
CA GLY A 179 6.55 -5.92 -1.13
C GLY A 179 5.77 -5.39 -2.32
N GLY A 180 4.49 -5.71 -2.40
CA GLY A 180 3.62 -5.24 -3.47
C GLY A 180 2.15 -5.35 -3.15
N GLY A 181 1.31 -4.64 -3.91
CA GLY A 181 -0.13 -4.88 -3.91
C GLY A 181 -0.44 -6.33 -4.33
N ASP A 182 -1.55 -6.89 -3.84
CA ASP A 182 -1.98 -8.26 -4.11
C ASP A 182 -1.93 -8.66 -5.60
N ASN A 183 -2.35 -7.77 -6.50
CA ASN A 183 -2.31 -7.98 -7.94
C ASN A 183 -0.88 -8.11 -8.50
N ALA A 184 0.03 -7.24 -8.05
CA ALA A 184 1.43 -7.27 -8.48
C ALA A 184 2.16 -8.47 -7.88
N ALA A 185 1.97 -8.74 -6.59
CA ALA A 185 2.53 -9.91 -5.92
C ALA A 185 2.06 -11.23 -6.53
N SER A 186 0.77 -11.32 -6.90
CA SER A 186 0.23 -12.50 -7.58
C SER A 186 0.84 -12.68 -8.97
N ALA A 187 1.09 -11.59 -9.70
CA ALA A 187 1.78 -11.64 -10.98
C ALA A 187 3.25 -12.12 -10.84
N CYS A 188 3.95 -11.69 -9.78
CA CYS A 188 5.30 -12.16 -9.47
C CYS A 188 5.35 -13.64 -9.05
N GLY A 189 4.32 -14.13 -8.35
CA GLY A 189 4.21 -15.53 -7.94
C GLY A 189 3.80 -16.47 -9.08
N ALA A 190 3.20 -15.94 -10.13
CA ALA A 190 2.95 -16.68 -11.37
C ALA A 190 4.27 -16.87 -12.15
N PRO A 191 4.41 -17.91 -13.00
CA PRO A 191 5.57 -18.10 -13.88
C PRO A 191 5.74 -16.99 -14.95
N ALA A 192 5.06 -15.86 -14.79
CA ALA A 192 4.82 -14.80 -15.76
C ALA A 192 5.73 -13.57 -15.57
N ILE A 193 6.94 -13.75 -15.05
CA ILE A 193 7.86 -12.64 -14.72
C ILE A 193 8.72 -12.18 -15.92
N SER A 194 8.44 -12.66 -17.14
CA SER A 194 9.10 -12.17 -18.36
C SER A 194 8.26 -11.11 -19.08
N PRO A 195 8.87 -10.16 -19.82
CA PRO A 195 8.17 -9.04 -20.48
C PRO A 195 7.05 -9.44 -21.47
N ALA A 196 7.01 -10.70 -21.90
CA ALA A 196 6.00 -11.24 -22.79
C ALA A 196 4.84 -11.96 -22.06
N CYS A 197 4.92 -12.10 -20.73
CA CYS A 197 3.98 -12.90 -19.98
C CYS A 197 2.81 -12.08 -19.43
N ARG A 198 1.60 -12.60 -19.66
CA ARG A 198 0.36 -12.13 -19.05
C ARG A 198 -0.01 -13.09 -17.93
N ALA A 199 -0.17 -12.57 -16.71
CA ALA A 199 -0.77 -13.32 -15.61
C ALA A 199 -2.27 -13.01 -15.56
N ARG A 200 -3.10 -14.05 -15.55
CA ARG A 200 -4.55 -13.91 -15.41
C ARG A 200 -4.99 -14.56 -14.10
N CYS A 201 -5.47 -13.76 -13.16
CA CYS A 201 -6.13 -14.28 -11.97
C CYS A 201 -7.62 -14.45 -12.32
N ILE A 202 -8.07 -15.69 -12.48
CA ILE A 202 -9.46 -16.02 -12.80
C ILE A 202 -10.19 -16.30 -11.48
N LEU A 203 -10.72 -15.25 -10.87
CA LEU A 203 -11.65 -15.29 -9.74
C LEU A 203 -12.99 -14.65 -10.17
N SER A 204 -13.92 -14.43 -9.23
CA SER A 204 -15.26 -13.85 -9.50
C SER A 204 -15.22 -12.48 -10.22
N ALA A 205 -14.11 -11.74 -10.10
CA ALA A 205 -13.76 -10.61 -10.96
C ALA A 205 -12.38 -10.88 -11.61
N PRO A 206 -12.29 -11.09 -12.94
CA PRO A 206 -11.01 -11.43 -13.58
C PRO A 206 -10.09 -10.21 -13.65
N ILE A 207 -8.85 -10.38 -13.19
CA ILE A 207 -7.80 -9.36 -13.26
C ILE A 207 -6.72 -9.83 -14.24
N SER A 208 -6.34 -8.96 -15.17
CA SER A 208 -5.27 -9.21 -16.15
C SER A 208 -4.07 -8.33 -15.82
N CYS A 209 -3.00 -8.92 -15.32
CA CYS A 209 -1.73 -8.24 -15.08
C CYS A 209 -0.80 -8.50 -16.27
N THR A 210 -0.25 -7.42 -16.85
CA THR A 210 0.79 -7.51 -17.89
C THR A 210 2.00 -6.75 -17.37
N ALA A 211 3.17 -7.39 -17.36
CA ALA A 211 4.41 -6.67 -17.11
C ALA A 211 4.69 -5.74 -18.30
N LEU A 212 4.82 -4.43 -18.04
CA LEU A 212 5.18 -3.44 -19.04
C LEU A 212 6.62 -2.98 -18.77
N ASN A 213 7.40 -2.74 -19.83
CA ASN A 213 8.75 -2.19 -19.70
C ASN A 213 8.71 -0.81 -19.04
N GLY A 214 9.66 -0.57 -18.14
CA GLY A 214 10.14 0.74 -17.72
C GLY A 214 11.63 0.83 -18.03
#